data_AF-A0A978S0G9-F1
#
_entry.id   AF-A0A978S0G9-F1
#
_cell.length_a   1.000
_cell.length_b   1.000
_cell.length_c   1.000
_cell.angle_alpha   90.00
_cell.angle_beta   90.00
_cell.angle_gamma   90.00
#
_symmetry.space_group_name_H-M   'P 1'
#
loop_
_entity.id
_entity.type
_entity.pdbx_description
1 polymer ?
#
loop_
_entity_poly.entity_id
_entity_poly.type
_entity_poly.pdbx_seq_one_letter_code
_entity_poly.pdbx_strand_id
1 'polypeptide(L)'
;MATMNNQPPPSLADLEKQLKNLSHDSQALEIIQEFAHKLGKTKHRQIVFGEEGALVCQPIEYQNVLAKGLIDETEDPFTLLQGDIISTDAAYFLGDRIAGIKFAIATSTCDLVPLRRNYALLLRLQPIRVNDSNAKQLLSEMLKFKSTQRMYLPPLPGDADDVVANAVIFDGLIQIRLDDLLVSTRHASLSLVGWRIFGSLVRSILVRTGPSEVAMREAFHISETGT
;
A
#
# COMPACT_ATOMS: atom_id res chain seq x y z
N MET A 1 -20.85 -35.48 -11.74
CA MET A 1 -21.05 -34.17 -12.38
C MET A 1 -20.92 -33.10 -11.32
N ALA A 2 -19.79 -32.39 -11.30
CA ALA A 2 -19.58 -31.31 -10.35
C ALA A 2 -20.36 -30.08 -10.82
N THR A 3 -21.23 -29.56 -9.96
CA THR A 3 -21.89 -28.28 -10.12
C THR A 3 -20.83 -27.19 -10.23
N MET A 4 -20.65 -26.67 -11.45
CA MET A 4 -19.90 -25.42 -11.63
C MET A 4 -20.69 -24.33 -10.92
N ASN A 5 -20.16 -23.86 -9.78
CA ASN A 5 -20.65 -22.68 -9.08
C ASN A 5 -20.59 -21.52 -10.08
N ASN A 6 -21.75 -21.17 -10.63
CA ASN A 6 -21.93 -20.15 -11.67
C ASN A 6 -21.95 -18.75 -11.04
N GLN A 7 -21.08 -18.49 -10.06
CA GLN A 7 -20.91 -17.15 -9.53
C GLN A 7 -20.00 -16.36 -10.49
N PRO A 8 -20.37 -15.11 -10.81
CA PRO A 8 -19.51 -14.26 -11.62
C PRO A 8 -18.12 -14.15 -10.96
N PRO A 9 -17.05 -14.03 -11.76
CA PRO A 9 -15.72 -13.84 -11.22
C PRO A 9 -15.73 -12.62 -10.29
N PRO A 10 -15.07 -12.69 -9.13
CA PRO A 10 -15.13 -11.62 -8.15
C PRO A 10 -14.53 -10.34 -8.74
N SER A 11 -15.23 -9.22 -8.57
CA SER A 11 -14.81 -7.93 -9.14
C SER A 11 -14.10 -7.05 -8.10
N LEU A 12 -13.21 -6.16 -8.55
CA LEU A 12 -12.58 -5.17 -7.67
C LEU A 12 -13.60 -4.23 -7.02
N ALA A 13 -14.73 -3.99 -7.67
CA ALA A 13 -15.84 -3.22 -7.10
C ALA A 13 -16.49 -3.94 -5.91
N ASP A 14 -16.60 -5.27 -5.96
CA ASP A 14 -17.13 -6.05 -4.83
C ASP A 14 -16.13 -6.13 -3.68
N LEU A 15 -14.83 -6.19 -3.98
CA LEU A 15 -13.78 -6.07 -2.97
C LEU A 15 -13.84 -4.69 -2.28
N GLU A 16 -13.99 -3.60 -3.04
CA GLU A 16 -14.12 -2.25 -2.48
C GLU A 16 -15.29 -2.16 -1.50
N LYS A 17 -16.48 -2.64 -1.91
CA LYS A 17 -17.68 -2.62 -1.07
C LYS A 17 -17.47 -3.34 0.27
N GLN A 18 -16.78 -4.47 0.26
CA GLN A 18 -16.47 -5.23 1.47
C GLN A 18 -15.46 -4.51 2.36
N LEU A 19 -14.43 -3.90 1.76
CA LEU A 19 -13.39 -3.17 2.49
C LEU A 19 -13.87 -1.81 3.02
N LYS A 20 -14.97 -1.27 2.49
CA LYS A 20 -15.48 0.07 2.83
C LYS A 20 -15.59 0.33 4.32
N ASN A 21 -16.07 -0.66 5.07
CA ASN A 21 -16.37 -0.55 6.51
C ASN A 21 -15.26 -1.15 7.40
N LEU A 22 -14.19 -1.67 6.81
CA LEU A 22 -13.16 -2.46 7.51
C LEU A 22 -11.80 -1.77 7.52
N SER A 23 -11.79 -0.45 7.32
CA SER A 23 -10.57 0.36 7.25
C SER A 23 -9.66 0.24 8.50
N HIS A 24 -10.09 -0.40 9.58
CA HIS A 24 -9.29 -0.57 10.80
C HIS A 24 -9.25 -2.02 11.34
N ASP A 25 -9.80 -2.99 10.60
CA ASP A 25 -9.94 -4.35 11.09
C ASP A 25 -8.94 -5.31 10.42
N SER A 26 -8.34 -6.19 11.24
CA SER A 26 -7.65 -7.41 10.79
C SER A 26 -8.41 -8.21 9.75
N GLN A 27 -9.75 -8.22 9.80
CA GLN A 27 -10.64 -8.87 8.82
C GLN A 27 -10.42 -8.37 7.39
N ALA A 28 -9.96 -7.13 7.20
CA ALA A 28 -9.70 -6.59 5.87
C ALA A 28 -8.65 -7.41 5.12
N LEU A 29 -7.59 -7.89 5.79
CA LEU A 29 -6.56 -8.69 5.14
C LEU A 29 -7.09 -10.08 4.74
N GLU A 30 -7.93 -10.69 5.58
CA GLU A 30 -8.55 -11.98 5.30
C GLU A 30 -9.44 -11.90 4.05
N ILE A 31 -10.26 -10.85 3.93
CA ILE A 31 -11.11 -10.60 2.76
C ILE A 31 -10.27 -10.40 1.50
N ILE A 32 -9.17 -9.64 1.58
CA ILE A 32 -8.25 -9.43 0.45
C ILE A 32 -7.63 -10.77 0.02
N GLN A 33 -7.19 -11.59 0.98
CA GLN A 33 -6.62 -12.91 0.72
C GLN A 33 -7.64 -13.87 0.10
N GLU A 34 -8.89 -13.87 0.59
CA GLU A 34 -9.97 -14.68 0.05
C GLU A 34 -10.34 -14.27 -1.38
N PHE A 35 -10.45 -12.96 -1.63
CA PHE A 35 -10.65 -12.41 -2.97
C PHE A 35 -9.54 -12.86 -3.92
N ALA A 36 -8.28 -12.69 -3.52
CA ALA A 36 -7.14 -13.13 -4.31
C ALA A 36 -7.13 -14.66 -4.51
N HIS A 37 -7.60 -15.44 -3.55
CA HIS A 37 -7.74 -16.89 -3.69
C HIS A 37 -8.75 -17.24 -4.79
N LYS A 38 -9.94 -16.61 -4.77
CA LYS A 38 -11.02 -16.80 -5.74
C LYS A 38 -10.62 -16.46 -7.19
N LEU A 39 -9.66 -15.53 -7.38
CA LEU A 39 -9.07 -15.25 -8.70
C LEU A 39 -8.20 -16.40 -9.27
N GLY A 40 -7.86 -17.43 -8.50
CA GLY A 40 -7.26 -18.66 -9.03
C GLY A 40 -5.76 -18.57 -9.38
N LYS A 41 -5.38 -18.47 -10.65
CA LYS A 41 -3.97 -18.56 -11.08
C LYS A 41 -3.26 -17.21 -10.96
N THR A 42 -1.95 -17.23 -10.67
CA THR A 42 -1.12 -16.01 -10.53
C THR A 42 -1.20 -15.08 -11.76
N LYS A 43 -1.21 -15.64 -12.97
CA LYS A 43 -1.37 -14.86 -14.20
C LYS A 43 -2.70 -14.08 -14.24
N HIS A 44 -3.80 -14.69 -13.78
CA HIS A 44 -5.09 -14.00 -13.75
C HIS A 44 -5.12 -12.92 -12.67
N ARG A 45 -4.52 -13.17 -11.50
CA ARG A 45 -4.32 -12.14 -10.47
C ARG A 45 -3.53 -10.93 -10.99
N GLN A 46 -2.46 -11.17 -11.75
CA GLN A 46 -1.67 -10.08 -12.36
C GLN A 46 -2.50 -9.25 -13.32
N ILE A 47 -3.35 -9.88 -14.14
CA ILE A 47 -4.25 -9.17 -15.04
C ILE A 47 -5.20 -8.30 -14.21
N VAL A 48 -5.94 -8.88 -13.27
CA VAL A 48 -6.94 -8.15 -12.47
C VAL A 48 -6.32 -7.02 -11.64
N PHE A 49 -5.21 -7.28 -10.94
CA PHE A 49 -4.55 -6.25 -10.12
C PHE A 49 -3.65 -5.30 -10.91
N GLY A 50 -3.33 -5.63 -12.16
CA GLY A 50 -2.53 -4.82 -13.06
C GLY A 50 -3.33 -4.03 -14.08
N GLU A 51 -4.65 -4.20 -14.12
CA GLU A 51 -5.55 -3.36 -14.92
C GLU A 51 -5.44 -1.89 -14.52
N GLU A 52 -5.67 -1.01 -15.50
CA GLU A 52 -5.66 0.43 -15.27
C GLU A 52 -6.70 0.82 -14.21
N GLY A 53 -6.28 1.58 -13.19
CA GLY A 53 -7.15 1.98 -12.09
C GLY A 53 -7.40 0.89 -11.05
N ALA A 54 -6.88 -0.34 -11.23
CA ALA A 54 -7.09 -1.44 -10.30
C ALA A 54 -6.46 -1.16 -8.93
N LEU A 55 -5.12 -1.10 -8.89
CA LEU A 55 -4.37 -0.75 -7.67
C LEU A 55 -3.75 0.64 -7.74
N VAL A 56 -3.50 1.14 -8.95
CA VAL A 56 -2.79 2.38 -9.21
C VAL A 56 -3.59 3.18 -10.24
N CYS A 57 -3.65 4.48 -10.06
CA CYS A 57 -4.25 5.44 -10.98
C CYS A 57 -3.31 6.63 -11.21
N GLN A 58 -3.72 7.52 -12.10
CA GLN A 58 -3.02 8.80 -12.29
C GLN A 58 -3.02 9.61 -10.98
N PRO A 59 -1.99 10.46 -10.76
CA PRO A 59 -1.94 11.31 -9.58
C PRO A 59 -3.25 12.09 -9.37
N ILE A 60 -3.74 12.08 -8.12
CA ILE A 60 -4.95 12.84 -7.77
C ILE A 60 -4.52 14.29 -7.51
N GLU A 61 -5.10 15.24 -8.23
CA GLU A 61 -4.75 16.66 -8.15
C GLU A 61 -5.91 17.43 -7.51
N TYR A 62 -5.59 18.30 -6.54
CA TYR A 62 -6.58 19.11 -5.82
C TYR A 62 -7.52 19.88 -6.75
N GLN A 63 -6.98 20.50 -7.80
CA GLN A 63 -7.77 21.24 -8.79
C GLN A 63 -8.77 20.34 -9.54
N ASN A 64 -8.39 19.10 -9.86
CA ASN A 64 -9.28 18.13 -10.49
C ASN A 64 -10.37 17.65 -9.53
N VAL A 65 -10.09 17.59 -8.23
CA VAL A 65 -11.07 17.22 -7.19
C VAL A 65 -12.07 18.36 -6.97
N LEU A 66 -11.60 19.62 -6.90
CA LEU A 66 -12.44 20.82 -6.87
C LEU A 66 -13.34 20.92 -8.11
N ALA A 67 -12.78 20.78 -9.31
CA ALA A 67 -13.53 20.87 -10.56
C ALA A 67 -14.63 19.79 -10.68
N LYS A 68 -14.47 18.66 -9.97
CA LYS A 68 -15.47 17.59 -9.90
C LYS A 68 -16.52 17.81 -8.79
N GLY A 69 -16.39 18.85 -7.98
CA GLY A 69 -17.28 19.15 -6.86
C GLY A 69 -17.23 18.11 -5.74
N LEU A 70 -16.10 17.40 -5.60
CA LEU A 70 -15.93 16.40 -4.54
C LEU A 70 -15.51 17.02 -3.20
N ILE A 71 -14.93 18.21 -3.26
CA ILE A 71 -14.57 19.09 -2.14
C ILE A 71 -14.88 20.53 -2.56
N ASP A 72 -14.89 21.46 -1.62
CA ASP A 72 -15.03 22.90 -1.89
C ASP A 72 -13.76 23.70 -1.57
N GLU A 73 -13.75 24.98 -1.92
CA GLU A 73 -12.61 25.89 -1.71
C GLU A 73 -12.34 26.21 -0.23
N THR A 74 -13.22 25.80 0.68
CA THR A 74 -13.03 25.97 2.13
C THR A 74 -12.25 24.82 2.75
N GLU A 75 -12.12 23.69 2.05
CA GLU A 75 -11.27 22.57 2.47
C GLU A 75 -9.77 22.86 2.24
N ASP A 76 -8.94 22.34 3.15
CA ASP A 76 -7.49 22.53 3.08
C ASP A 76 -6.91 21.99 1.75
N PRO A 77 -6.10 22.78 1.04
CA PRO A 77 -5.47 22.33 -0.19
C PRO A 77 -4.46 21.22 0.09
N PHE A 78 -4.42 20.21 -0.77
CA PHE A 78 -3.42 19.15 -0.73
C PHE A 78 -2.56 19.13 -1.99
N THR A 79 -1.29 18.80 -1.82
CA THR A 79 -0.37 18.57 -2.96
C THR A 79 -0.10 17.09 -3.17
N LEU A 80 -0.07 16.32 -2.07
CA LEU A 80 0.26 14.91 -2.03
C LEU A 80 -0.71 14.17 -1.13
N LEU A 81 -0.92 12.89 -1.40
CA LEU A 81 -1.79 11.99 -0.62
C LEU A 81 -1.02 10.79 -0.09
N GLN A 82 -1.54 10.17 0.97
CA GLN A 82 -1.08 8.83 1.37
C GLN A 82 -1.32 7.86 0.22
N GLY A 83 -0.30 7.08 -0.12
CA GLY A 83 -0.35 6.19 -1.28
C GLY A 83 0.04 6.87 -2.60
N ASP A 84 0.41 8.16 -2.61
CA ASP A 84 1.08 8.71 -3.78
C ASP A 84 2.43 8.00 -3.98
N ILE A 85 2.74 7.74 -5.25
CA ILE A 85 4.00 7.17 -5.69
C ILE A 85 4.88 8.29 -6.24
N ILE A 86 6.03 8.50 -5.60
CA ILE A 86 6.93 9.61 -5.89
C ILE A 86 8.37 9.13 -6.12
N SER A 87 9.18 9.96 -6.76
CA SER A 87 10.64 9.86 -6.69
C SER A 87 11.22 11.18 -6.17
N THR A 88 12.29 11.06 -5.40
CA THR A 88 12.99 12.19 -4.80
C THR A 88 14.41 11.77 -4.47
N ASP A 89 15.33 12.72 -4.54
CA ASP A 89 16.69 12.53 -4.06
C ASP A 89 16.88 13.09 -2.65
N ALA A 90 15.83 13.49 -1.93
CA ALA A 90 15.93 14.05 -0.59
C ALA A 90 15.53 13.06 0.53
N ALA A 91 15.40 11.77 0.18
CA ALA A 91 15.03 10.71 1.11
C ALA A 91 16.25 10.16 1.86
N TYR A 92 16.10 9.89 3.17
CA TYR A 92 17.15 9.33 4.01
C TYR A 92 16.71 8.07 4.75
N PHE A 93 17.61 7.09 4.83
CA PHE A 93 17.46 5.87 5.61
C PHE A 93 18.69 5.66 6.48
N LEU A 94 18.52 5.65 7.81
CA LEU A 94 19.60 5.46 8.77
C LEU A 94 20.82 6.41 8.55
N GLY A 95 20.57 7.62 8.05
CA GLY A 95 21.60 8.62 7.77
C GLY A 95 22.13 8.61 6.34
N ASP A 96 21.85 7.55 5.57
CA ASP A 96 22.27 7.46 4.17
C ASP A 96 21.21 8.03 3.23
N ARG A 97 21.66 8.83 2.27
CA ARG A 97 20.82 9.37 1.20
C ARG A 97 20.43 8.25 0.23
N ILE A 98 19.15 8.11 -0.03
CA ILE A 98 18.62 7.18 -1.02
C ILE A 98 18.12 7.98 -2.23
N ALA A 99 18.61 7.63 -3.42
CA ALA A 99 18.32 8.31 -4.68
C ALA A 99 18.00 7.32 -5.80
N GLY A 100 17.39 7.80 -6.89
CA GLY A 100 17.16 7.01 -8.11
C GLY A 100 16.12 5.89 -7.98
N ILE A 101 15.26 5.94 -6.96
CA ILE A 101 14.19 4.96 -6.75
C ILE A 101 12.85 5.66 -6.46
N LYS A 102 11.77 4.87 -6.51
CA LYS A 102 10.42 5.33 -6.20
C LYS A 102 10.04 4.97 -4.77
N PHE A 103 9.08 5.72 -4.22
CA PHE A 103 8.56 5.57 -2.87
C PHE A 103 7.04 5.67 -2.87
N ALA A 104 6.38 4.94 -1.98
CA ALA A 104 4.99 5.17 -1.61
C ALA A 104 4.96 6.01 -0.33
N ILE A 105 4.13 7.05 -0.31
CA ILE A 105 3.92 7.86 0.90
C ILE A 105 3.07 7.06 1.89
N ALA A 106 3.63 6.76 3.07
CA ALA A 106 2.94 5.96 4.10
C ALA A 106 2.14 6.80 5.10
N THR A 107 2.51 8.06 5.31
CA THR A 107 1.78 8.96 6.21
C THR A 107 0.56 9.59 5.54
N SER A 108 -0.49 9.85 6.31
CA SER A 108 -1.53 10.81 5.92
C SER A 108 -0.88 12.17 5.68
N THR A 109 -1.02 12.69 4.46
CA THR A 109 -0.54 14.01 4.05
C THR A 109 -1.66 15.05 3.96
N CYS A 110 -2.90 14.66 4.22
CA CYS A 110 -4.01 15.60 4.45
C CYS A 110 -3.80 16.38 5.77
N ASP A 111 -2.87 15.92 6.62
CA ASP A 111 -2.46 16.54 7.89
C ASP A 111 -1.21 17.43 7.78
N LEU A 112 -0.80 17.83 6.55
CA LEU A 112 0.34 18.73 6.30
C LEU A 112 0.06 20.19 6.71
N VAL A 113 -0.71 20.38 7.79
CA VAL A 113 -0.89 21.70 8.42
C VAL A 113 0.48 22.17 8.92
N PRO A 114 0.91 23.40 8.60
CA PRO A 114 2.15 23.95 9.13
C PRO A 114 2.23 23.76 10.66
N LEU A 115 3.41 23.38 11.16
CA LEU A 115 3.70 23.12 12.58
C LEU A 115 3.07 21.85 13.19
N ARG A 116 2.22 21.09 12.47
CA ARG A 116 1.71 19.80 12.99
C ARG A 116 2.72 18.67 12.88
N ARG A 117 3.46 18.62 11.76
CA ARG A 117 4.51 17.63 11.47
C ARG A 117 5.61 18.28 10.66
N ASN A 118 6.84 17.78 10.80
CA ASN A 118 8.00 18.24 10.03
C ASN A 118 8.49 17.19 9.01
N TYR A 119 7.98 15.97 9.11
CA TYR A 119 8.45 14.83 8.31
C TYR A 119 7.30 13.91 7.89
N ALA A 120 7.50 13.23 6.78
CA ALA A 120 6.67 12.15 6.28
C ALA A 120 7.44 10.83 6.29
N LEU A 121 6.70 9.72 6.28
CA LEU A 121 7.27 8.39 6.12
C LEU A 121 7.07 7.90 4.69
N LEU A 122 8.13 7.35 4.13
CA LEU A 122 8.18 6.75 2.81
C LEU A 122 8.45 5.26 2.94
N LEU A 123 7.82 4.48 2.07
CA LEU A 123 8.10 3.06 1.87
C LEU A 123 8.74 2.88 0.51
N ARG A 124 9.83 2.14 0.49
CA ARG A 124 10.64 1.94 -0.71
C ARG A 124 9.90 1.05 -1.72
N LEU A 125 9.94 1.43 -2.99
CA LEU A 125 9.55 0.54 -4.07
C LEU A 125 10.79 -0.17 -4.61
N GLN A 126 10.68 -1.49 -4.73
CA GLN A 126 11.69 -2.32 -5.36
C GLN A 126 11.12 -2.88 -6.67
N PRO A 127 11.71 -2.54 -7.84
CA PRO A 127 11.28 -3.14 -9.11
C PRO A 127 11.59 -4.63 -9.12
N ILE A 128 10.69 -5.42 -9.70
CA ILE A 128 10.87 -6.84 -10.00
C ILE A 128 11.06 -6.96 -11.50
N ARG A 129 12.18 -7.54 -11.92
CA ARG A 129 12.57 -7.64 -13.33
C ARG A 129 12.28 -9.02 -13.90
N VAL A 130 12.16 -9.10 -15.23
CA VAL A 130 11.95 -10.37 -15.97
C VAL A 130 13.03 -11.41 -15.62
N ASN A 131 14.27 -10.96 -15.41
CA ASN A 131 15.43 -11.84 -15.19
C ASN A 131 15.67 -12.19 -13.72
N ASP A 132 14.84 -11.72 -12.80
CA ASP A 132 14.98 -12.07 -11.39
C ASP A 132 14.63 -13.55 -11.18
N SER A 133 15.59 -14.34 -10.70
CA SER A 133 15.43 -15.79 -10.48
C SER A 133 14.22 -16.13 -9.60
N ASN A 134 13.87 -15.23 -8.68
CA ASN A 134 12.79 -15.41 -7.71
C ASN A 134 11.48 -14.66 -8.08
N ALA A 135 11.41 -14.00 -9.25
CA ALA A 135 10.25 -13.18 -9.64
C ALA A 135 8.92 -13.94 -9.53
N LYS A 136 8.86 -15.16 -10.05
CA LYS A 136 7.62 -15.96 -10.06
C LYS A 136 7.10 -16.26 -8.65
N GLN A 137 8.01 -16.60 -7.73
CA GLN A 137 7.65 -16.87 -6.34
C GLN A 137 7.19 -15.59 -5.64
N LEU A 138 7.99 -14.52 -5.74
CA LEU A 138 7.66 -13.21 -5.14
C LEU A 138 6.29 -12.71 -5.60
N LEU A 139 6.05 -12.72 -6.92
CA LEU A 139 4.77 -12.33 -7.50
C LEU A 139 3.64 -13.21 -6.96
N SER A 140 3.83 -14.53 -6.91
CA SER A 140 2.79 -15.42 -6.38
C SER A 140 2.46 -15.14 -4.92
N GLU A 141 3.44 -14.77 -4.08
CA GLU A 141 3.21 -14.50 -2.66
C GLU A 141 2.52 -13.16 -2.45
N MET A 142 2.97 -12.11 -3.14
CA MET A 142 2.40 -10.77 -3.03
C MET A 142 0.98 -10.69 -3.60
N LEU A 143 0.72 -11.32 -4.75
CA LEU A 143 -0.62 -11.31 -5.37
C LEU A 143 -1.64 -12.15 -4.60
N LYS A 144 -1.18 -13.04 -3.72
CA LYS A 144 -2.03 -13.77 -2.77
C LYS A 144 -2.16 -13.01 -1.44
N PHE A 145 -1.48 -11.88 -1.28
CA PHE A 145 -1.40 -11.10 -0.04
C PHE A 145 -0.98 -11.95 1.17
N LYS A 146 -0.14 -12.97 0.93
CA LYS A 146 0.46 -13.80 1.99
C LYS A 146 1.72 -13.17 2.57
N SER A 147 2.37 -12.31 1.79
CA SER A 147 3.53 -11.56 2.28
C SER A 147 3.07 -10.50 3.27
N THR A 148 3.67 -10.51 4.45
CA THR A 148 3.55 -9.44 5.45
C THR A 148 4.71 -8.45 5.37
N GLN A 149 5.55 -8.55 4.34
CA GLN A 149 6.72 -7.68 4.17
C GLN A 149 6.62 -6.83 2.92
N ARG A 150 5.76 -7.21 1.97
CA ARG A 150 5.68 -6.56 0.66
C ARG A 150 4.26 -6.49 0.12
N MET A 151 3.96 -5.40 -0.56
CA MET A 151 2.73 -5.26 -1.36
C MET A 151 3.08 -5.22 -2.85
N TYR A 152 2.28 -5.90 -3.67
CA TYR A 152 2.38 -5.83 -5.12
C TYR A 152 1.84 -4.50 -5.64
N LEU A 153 2.56 -3.90 -6.59
CA LEU A 153 2.06 -2.89 -7.51
C LEU A 153 2.39 -3.32 -8.96
N PRO A 154 1.54 -2.95 -9.94
CA PRO A 154 1.89 -3.11 -11.34
C PRO A 154 3.12 -2.26 -11.74
N PRO A 155 3.65 -2.43 -12.97
CA PRO A 155 4.58 -1.48 -13.56
C PRO A 155 4.04 -0.05 -13.50
N LEU A 156 4.93 0.89 -13.20
CA LEU A 156 4.60 2.30 -12.98
C LEU A 156 5.16 3.17 -14.12
N PRO A 157 4.61 4.38 -14.32
CA PRO A 157 5.19 5.35 -15.24
C PRO A 157 6.69 5.55 -14.96
N GLY A 158 7.50 5.54 -16.02
CA GLY A 158 8.96 5.69 -15.95
C GLY A 158 9.71 4.47 -15.41
N ASP A 159 9.09 3.31 -15.25
CA ASP A 159 9.84 2.06 -15.08
C ASP A 159 10.55 1.67 -16.38
N ALA A 160 11.62 0.89 -16.26
CA ALA A 160 12.29 0.30 -17.41
C ALA A 160 11.45 -0.86 -18.00
N ASP A 161 11.64 -1.14 -19.29
CA ASP A 161 10.85 -2.14 -20.04
C ASP A 161 10.96 -3.57 -19.48
N ASP A 162 12.02 -3.88 -18.75
CA ASP A 162 12.24 -5.17 -18.13
C ASP A 162 11.61 -5.31 -16.74
N VAL A 163 10.95 -4.27 -16.23
CA VAL A 163 10.22 -4.29 -14.96
C VAL A 163 8.82 -4.86 -15.17
N VAL A 164 8.51 -5.96 -14.49
CA VAL A 164 7.21 -6.65 -14.60
C VAL A 164 6.25 -6.29 -13.47
N ALA A 165 6.76 -5.74 -12.38
CA ALA A 165 5.98 -5.29 -11.22
C ALA A 165 6.88 -4.48 -10.28
N ASN A 166 6.27 -3.86 -9.29
CA ASN A 166 6.97 -3.26 -8.15
C ASN A 166 6.52 -3.91 -6.85
N ALA A 167 7.43 -3.99 -5.88
CA ALA A 167 7.14 -4.37 -4.52
C ALA A 167 7.28 -3.13 -3.62
N VAL A 168 6.21 -2.70 -2.97
CA VAL A 168 6.31 -1.79 -1.83
C VAL A 168 6.87 -2.60 -0.67
N ILE A 169 8.02 -2.20 -0.14
CA ILE A 169 8.70 -2.88 0.96
C ILE A 169 8.28 -2.22 2.27
N PHE A 170 7.67 -3.00 3.17
CA PHE A 170 7.22 -2.53 4.49
C PHE A 170 8.32 -2.54 5.55
N ASP A 171 9.46 -3.17 5.25
CA ASP A 171 10.65 -3.17 6.07
C ASP A 171 11.58 -2.01 5.70
N GLY A 172 11.97 -1.22 6.70
CA GLY A 172 12.79 -0.02 6.53
C GLY A 172 11.99 1.23 6.15
N LEU A 173 11.47 1.93 7.17
CA LEU A 173 10.83 3.22 7.02
C LEU A 173 11.86 4.30 6.68
N ILE A 174 11.58 5.07 5.64
CA ILE A 174 12.43 6.17 5.16
C ILE A 174 11.78 7.48 5.56
N GLN A 175 12.58 8.43 6.03
CA GLN A 175 12.11 9.75 6.44
C GLN A 175 12.44 10.78 5.37
N ILE A 176 11.54 11.74 5.18
CA ILE A 176 11.74 12.93 4.35
C ILE A 176 11.13 14.14 5.04
N ARG A 177 11.75 15.31 4.89
CA ARG A 177 11.15 16.58 5.34
C ARG A 177 9.97 16.94 4.45
N LEU A 178 8.97 17.59 5.03
CA LEU A 178 7.78 17.98 4.25
C LEU A 178 8.12 18.97 3.12
N ASP A 179 9.00 19.93 3.37
CA ASP A 179 9.42 20.90 2.34
C ASP A 179 10.06 20.19 1.12
N ASP A 180 10.89 19.19 1.38
CA ASP A 180 11.55 18.38 0.35
C ASP A 180 10.57 17.42 -0.34
N LEU A 181 9.53 16.99 0.38
CA LEU A 181 8.48 16.15 -0.15
C LEU A 181 7.65 16.91 -1.21
N LEU A 182 7.37 18.20 -0.99
CA LEU A 182 6.58 19.03 -1.91
C LEU A 182 7.21 19.22 -3.30
N VAL A 183 8.55 19.11 -3.41
CA VAL A 183 9.28 19.20 -4.69
C VAL A 183 9.53 17.84 -5.35
N SER A 184 8.97 16.76 -4.79
CA SER A 184 9.14 15.41 -5.31
C SER A 184 8.38 15.22 -6.64
N THR A 185 8.91 14.38 -7.52
CA THR A 185 8.22 14.02 -8.77
C THR A 185 7.14 12.98 -8.49
N ARG A 186 5.89 13.27 -8.84
CA ARG A 186 4.76 12.34 -8.72
C ARG A 186 4.67 11.47 -9.98
N HIS A 187 4.56 10.17 -9.78
CA HIS A 187 4.43 9.19 -10.87
C HIS A 187 3.01 8.63 -10.96
N ALA A 188 2.38 8.39 -9.81
CA ALA A 188 1.05 7.80 -9.72
C ALA A 188 0.43 8.01 -8.34
N SER A 189 -0.83 7.60 -8.17
CA SER A 189 -1.49 7.44 -6.87
C SER A 189 -2.03 6.03 -6.73
N LEU A 190 -2.15 5.52 -5.51
CA LEU A 190 -2.99 4.35 -5.28
C LEU A 190 -4.45 4.67 -5.62
N SER A 191 -5.12 3.71 -6.25
CA SER A 191 -6.58 3.75 -6.45
C SER A 191 -7.29 3.58 -5.10
N LEU A 192 -8.62 3.72 -5.06
CA LEU A 192 -9.38 3.46 -3.82
C LEU A 192 -9.12 2.05 -3.26
N VAL A 193 -9.13 1.03 -4.12
CA VAL A 193 -8.86 -0.35 -3.71
C VAL A 193 -7.39 -0.52 -3.31
N GLY A 194 -6.46 0.02 -4.09
CA GLY A 194 -5.03 0.00 -3.76
C GLY A 194 -4.73 0.66 -2.43
N TRP A 195 -5.32 1.82 -2.16
CA TRP A 195 -5.17 2.58 -0.93
C TRP A 195 -5.75 1.84 0.29
N ARG A 196 -6.92 1.19 0.15
CA ARG A 196 -7.48 0.36 1.22
C ARG A 196 -6.59 -0.85 1.54
N ILE A 197 -6.11 -1.55 0.52
CA ILE A 197 -5.18 -2.68 0.68
C ILE A 197 -3.89 -2.22 1.36
N PHE A 198 -3.30 -1.13 0.86
CA PHE A 198 -2.09 -0.54 1.41
C PHE A 198 -2.26 -0.15 2.87
N GLY A 199 -3.33 0.58 3.21
CA GLY A 199 -3.62 0.98 4.58
C GLY A 199 -3.77 -0.23 5.51
N SER A 200 -4.45 -1.29 5.07
CA SER A 200 -4.60 -2.52 5.85
C SER A 200 -3.26 -3.18 6.12
N LEU A 201 -2.40 -3.28 5.10
CA LEU A 201 -1.06 -3.87 5.25
C LEU A 201 -0.16 -3.01 6.15
N VAL A 202 -0.08 -1.69 5.91
CA VAL A 202 0.75 -0.78 6.73
C VAL A 202 0.39 -0.89 8.22
N ARG A 203 -0.90 -0.90 8.56
CA ARG A 203 -1.36 -1.03 9.96
C ARG A 203 -1.02 -2.39 10.56
N SER A 204 -1.27 -3.48 9.83
CA SER A 204 -1.01 -4.83 10.32
C SER A 204 0.48 -5.15 10.49
N ILE A 205 1.35 -4.47 9.75
CA ILE A 205 2.79 -4.79 9.70
C ILE A 205 3.60 -3.92 10.66
N LEU A 206 3.33 -2.61 10.72
CA LEU A 206 4.13 -1.70 11.56
C LEU A 206 3.89 -1.88 13.07
N VAL A 207 2.75 -2.44 13.48
CA VAL A 207 2.35 -2.56 14.90
C VAL A 207 2.08 -4.02 15.28
N ARG A 208 2.79 -4.96 14.65
CA ARG A 208 2.47 -6.39 14.79
C ARG A 208 2.94 -6.96 16.14
N THR A 209 1.99 -7.48 16.92
CA THR A 209 2.24 -8.36 18.07
C THR A 209 2.02 -9.80 17.65
N GLY A 210 3.00 -10.69 17.87
CA GLY A 210 2.86 -12.12 17.58
C GLY A 210 2.08 -12.87 18.67
N PRO A 211 1.43 -14.03 18.37
CA PRO A 211 0.76 -14.82 19.41
C PRO A 211 1.66 -15.20 20.58
N SER A 212 2.95 -15.47 20.31
CA SER A 212 3.94 -15.74 21.36
C SER A 212 4.24 -14.52 22.22
N GLU A 213 4.24 -13.31 21.65
CA GLU A 213 4.42 -12.08 22.43
C GLU A 213 3.22 -11.80 23.33
N VAL A 214 2.00 -12.04 22.83
CA VAL A 214 0.78 -11.99 23.65
C VAL A 214 0.88 -12.99 24.80
N ALA A 215 1.17 -14.26 24.52
CA ALA A 215 1.30 -15.31 25.53
C ALA A 215 2.38 -14.99 26.58
N MET A 216 3.52 -14.44 26.16
CA MET A 216 4.55 -13.96 27.09
C MET A 216 4.03 -12.83 27.97
N ARG A 217 3.39 -11.81 27.39
CA ARG A 217 2.85 -10.68 28.16
C ARG A 217 1.75 -11.10 29.12
N GLU A 218 0.86 -12.02 28.72
CA GLU A 218 -0.18 -12.60 29.57
C GLU A 218 0.42 -13.38 30.76
N ALA A 219 1.45 -14.20 30.51
CA ALA A 219 2.12 -14.97 31.56
C ALA A 219 2.76 -14.11 32.66
N PHE A 220 3.15 -12.88 32.33
CA PHE A 220 3.70 -11.90 33.29
C PHE A 220 2.69 -10.80 33.68
N HIS A 221 1.45 -10.85 33.20
CA HIS A 221 0.39 -9.91 33.58
C HIS A 221 -0.30 -10.32 34.91
N ILE A 222 -0.11 -11.56 35.36
CA ILE A 222 -0.64 -12.04 36.65
C ILE A 222 0.50 -12.13 37.67
N SER A 223 0.76 -11.02 38.36
CA SER A 223 1.38 -11.01 39.70
C SER A 223 1.27 -9.63 40.32
N GLU A 224 0.21 -9.41 41.12
CA GLU A 224 0.14 -8.57 42.35
C GLU A 224 -1.31 -8.20 42.73
N THR A 225 -2.19 -9.20 42.85
CA THR A 225 -3.38 -9.06 43.72
C THR A 225 -3.47 -10.31 44.58
N GLY A 226 -2.67 -10.34 45.64
CA GLY A 226 -2.61 -11.48 46.53
C GLY A 226 -1.56 -11.33 47.63
N THR A 227 -1.68 -10.29 48.46
CA THR A 227 -1.47 -10.38 49.92
C THR A 227 -2.05 -9.16 50.60
#